data_AF-A0A2A3MUI2-F1
#
_entry.id   AF-A0A2A3MUI2-F1
#
_cell.length_a   1.000
_cell.length_b   1.000
_cell.length_c   1.000
_cell.angle_alpha   90.00
_cell.angle_beta   90.00
_cell.angle_gamma   90.00
#
_symmetry.space_group_name_H-M   'P 1'
#
loop_
_entity.id
_entity.type
_entity.pdbx_description
1 polymer ?
#
loop_
_entity_poly.entity_id
_entity_poly.type
_entity_poly.pdbx_seq_one_letter_code
_entity_poly.pdbx_strand_id
1 'polypeptide(L)'
;MLAEFGQAPVCLELDLNSYDGPWTHVERFRARSGWLMVADARLTSGQHEHETSVVVACDEWGEPVPSFMAPNLLACACSFPMPCADYPPDELEELLRLEGRELKRRWLRENNMHLSRLHSRGIEEIAILEGRAARDVDSIDKHVADIRRRRRLLGVSESHRRFFDETIVELEQAQDAVVAQLTADRAVIRHRMEQAESDLIAQSRIKIEFRPAYQVNWFVRPERDEVADMVDDIRNAPPIPRDLFSHALSWPQPSLAFRVDADRQIRRVDTEISRLERRAATITYSLGEGSASLRFGDRTALRRDMKIVKTALIAARQERAGWIAKRNGSG
;
A
#
# COMPACT_ATOMS: atom_id res chain seq x y z
N MET A 1 -15.51 -10.80 6.23
CA MET A 1 -16.11 -11.06 7.56
C MET A 1 -17.37 -10.24 7.83
N LEU A 2 -17.55 -9.01 7.31
CA LEU A 2 -18.75 -8.20 7.59
C LEU A 2 -19.92 -8.34 6.60
N ALA A 3 -19.72 -8.97 5.43
CA ALA A 3 -20.74 -9.07 4.38
C ALA A 3 -21.98 -9.91 4.76
N GLU A 4 -21.90 -10.73 5.81
CA GLU A 4 -22.96 -11.64 6.24
C GLU A 4 -24.01 -10.97 7.16
N PHE A 5 -23.75 -9.77 7.68
CA PHE A 5 -24.61 -9.10 8.67
C PHE A 5 -25.83 -8.37 8.07
N GLY A 6 -26.04 -8.47 6.75
CA GLY A 6 -27.15 -7.81 6.06
C GLY A 6 -27.05 -6.28 6.08
N GLN A 7 -28.17 -5.60 5.84
CA GLN A 7 -28.24 -4.12 5.80
C GLN A 7 -28.39 -3.49 7.20
N ALA A 8 -28.36 -4.28 8.28
CA ALA A 8 -28.52 -3.75 9.62
C ALA A 8 -27.19 -3.12 10.11
N PRO A 9 -27.23 -1.92 10.73
CA PRO A 9 -26.03 -1.29 11.24
C PRO A 9 -25.44 -2.10 12.40
N VAL A 10 -24.11 -2.19 12.44
CA VAL A 10 -23.37 -2.86 13.52
C VAL A 10 -22.48 -1.88 14.24
N CYS A 11 -22.28 -2.11 15.53
CA CYS A 11 -21.37 -1.35 16.37
C CYS A 11 -20.04 -2.11 16.50
N LEU A 12 -18.89 -1.44 16.29
CA LEU A 12 -17.54 -2.02 16.37
C LEU A 12 -16.60 -1.18 17.27
N GLU A 13 -15.88 -1.87 18.16
CA GLU A 13 -14.76 -1.29 18.92
C GLU A 13 -13.47 -1.46 18.10
N LEU A 14 -12.77 -0.36 17.83
CA LEU A 14 -11.52 -0.37 17.06
C LEU A 14 -10.30 -0.22 17.97
N ASP A 15 -9.30 -1.08 17.75
CA ASP A 15 -7.98 -0.95 18.38
C ASP A 15 -7.01 -0.22 17.43
N LEU A 16 -6.85 1.09 17.61
CA LEU A 16 -5.96 1.90 16.77
C LEU A 16 -4.47 1.49 16.89
N ASN A 17 -4.08 0.82 17.97
CA ASN A 17 -2.69 0.38 18.16
C ASN A 17 -2.31 -0.81 17.26
N SER A 18 -3.31 -1.50 16.71
CA SER A 18 -3.14 -2.61 15.78
C SER A 18 -2.92 -2.17 14.32
N TYR A 19 -3.04 -0.87 14.02
CA TYR A 19 -2.84 -0.35 12.66
C TYR A 19 -1.35 -0.46 12.25
N ASP A 20 -1.08 -1.20 11.17
CA ASP A 20 0.28 -1.48 10.68
C ASP A 20 0.95 -0.31 9.92
N GLY A 21 0.30 0.86 9.84
CA GLY A 21 0.83 2.03 9.13
C GLY A 21 1.35 3.16 10.04
N PRO A 22 1.75 4.30 9.44
CA PRO A 22 2.10 5.50 10.18
C PRO A 22 0.96 5.92 11.13
N TRP A 23 1.28 6.12 12.41
CA TRP A 23 0.33 6.53 13.44
C TRP A 23 -0.50 7.78 13.05
N THR A 24 0.09 8.70 12.28
CA THR A 24 -0.56 9.92 11.78
C THR A 24 -1.81 9.66 10.92
N HIS A 25 -1.98 8.45 10.39
CA HIS A 25 -3.15 8.08 9.59
C HIS A 25 -4.40 7.82 10.44
N VAL A 26 -4.21 7.39 11.70
CA VAL A 26 -5.30 7.04 12.62
C VAL A 26 -5.41 7.99 13.81
N GLU A 27 -4.45 8.91 13.96
CA GLU A 27 -4.36 9.82 15.10
C GLU A 27 -5.63 10.64 15.35
N ARG A 28 -6.27 11.10 14.27
CA ARG A 28 -7.51 11.89 14.33
C ARG A 28 -8.66 11.14 15.00
N PHE A 29 -8.64 9.82 15.05
CA PHE A 29 -9.71 9.00 15.60
C PHE A 29 -9.61 8.77 17.11
N ARG A 30 -8.50 9.17 17.76
CA ARG A 30 -8.32 9.00 19.20
C ARG A 30 -9.45 9.65 20.00
N ALA A 31 -10.04 8.88 20.91
CA ALA A 31 -11.14 9.31 21.78
C ALA A 31 -12.34 9.86 21.00
N ARG A 32 -12.56 9.35 19.78
CA ARG A 32 -13.72 9.67 18.96
C ARG A 32 -14.50 8.41 18.64
N SER A 33 -15.75 8.63 18.28
CA SER A 33 -16.66 7.67 17.68
C SER A 33 -17.28 8.30 16.44
N GLY A 34 -17.99 7.49 15.67
CA GLY A 34 -18.69 7.97 14.50
C GLY A 34 -19.28 6.86 13.67
N TRP A 35 -19.60 7.19 12.44
CA TRP A 35 -20.18 6.27 11.49
C TRP A 35 -19.30 6.09 10.27
N LEU A 36 -19.34 4.89 9.71
CA LEU A 36 -18.62 4.49 8.51
C LEU A 36 -19.56 3.68 7.61
N MET A 37 -19.56 3.99 6.32
CA MET A 37 -20.29 3.26 5.29
C MET A 37 -19.29 2.75 4.26
N VAL A 38 -19.39 1.46 3.94
CA VAL A 38 -18.71 0.87 2.79
C VAL A 38 -19.75 0.61 1.72
N ALA A 39 -19.47 1.09 0.51
CA ALA A 39 -20.33 0.90 -0.65
C ALA A 39 -19.52 0.38 -1.82
N ASP A 40 -20.10 -0.56 -2.56
CA ASP A 40 -19.58 -0.99 -3.84
C ASP A 40 -20.03 0.02 -4.90
N ALA A 41 -19.07 0.58 -5.63
CA ALA A 41 -19.29 1.50 -6.72
C ALA A 41 -19.08 0.77 -8.04
N ARG A 42 -20.15 0.74 -8.84
CA ARG A 42 -20.14 0.20 -10.20
C ARG A 42 -20.07 1.36 -11.19
N LEU A 43 -18.94 1.43 -11.90
CA LEU A 43 -18.66 2.41 -12.92
C LEU A 43 -18.96 1.75 -14.27
N THR A 44 -19.93 2.28 -15.00
CA THR A 44 -20.28 1.82 -16.33
C THR A 44 -19.92 2.88 -17.37
N SER A 45 -19.15 2.48 -18.38
CA SER A 45 -18.77 3.34 -19.49
C SER A 45 -18.79 2.58 -20.81
N GLY A 46 -19.80 2.84 -21.65
CA GLY A 46 -20.01 2.08 -22.88
C GLY A 46 -20.25 0.60 -22.58
N GLN A 47 -19.38 -0.27 -23.09
CA GLN A 47 -19.43 -1.72 -22.85
C GLN A 47 -18.55 -2.18 -21.67
N HIS A 48 -17.83 -1.25 -21.04
CA HIS A 48 -16.94 -1.57 -19.93
C HIS A 48 -17.61 -1.32 -18.59
N GLU A 49 -17.39 -2.24 -17.67
CA GLU A 49 -17.83 -2.16 -16.29
C GLU A 49 -16.61 -2.32 -15.38
N HIS A 50 -16.51 -1.42 -14.40
CA HIS A 50 -15.46 -1.44 -13.39
C HIS A 50 -16.11 -1.35 -12.01
N GLU A 51 -15.69 -2.22 -11.10
CA GLU A 51 -16.16 -2.23 -9.72
C GLU A 51 -15.04 -1.78 -8.80
N THR A 52 -15.36 -0.93 -7.84
CA THR A 52 -14.44 -0.46 -6.81
C THR A 52 -15.18 -0.23 -5.51
N SER A 53 -14.50 -0.32 -4.37
CA SER A 53 -15.11 -0.03 -3.07
C SER A 53 -14.85 1.41 -2.67
N VAL A 54 -15.87 2.05 -2.11
CA VAL A 54 -15.82 3.41 -1.58
C VAL A 54 -16.13 3.36 -0.09
N VAL A 55 -15.28 4.03 0.69
CA VAL A 55 -15.45 4.14 2.14
C VAL A 55 -15.66 5.60 2.49
N VAL A 56 -16.80 5.90 3.10
CA VAL A 56 -17.10 7.22 3.65
C VAL A 56 -17.34 7.11 5.14
N ALA A 57 -16.96 8.15 5.88
CA ALA A 57 -17.16 8.17 7.32
C ALA A 57 -17.39 9.61 7.80
N CYS A 58 -18.13 9.73 8.90
CA CYS A 58 -18.27 10.94 9.68
C CYS A 58 -18.05 10.62 11.16
N ASP A 59 -17.71 11.60 11.96
CA ASP A 59 -17.67 11.45 13.42
C ASP A 59 -19.06 11.60 14.06
N GLU A 60 -19.12 11.48 15.39
CA GLU A 60 -20.36 11.62 16.16
C GLU A 60 -21.11 12.96 15.99
N TRP A 61 -20.44 14.00 15.48
CA TRP A 61 -21.05 15.30 15.19
C TRP A 61 -21.44 15.47 13.72
N GLY A 62 -21.32 14.41 12.91
CA GLY A 62 -21.59 14.47 11.47
C GLY A 62 -20.47 15.12 10.66
N GLU A 63 -19.33 15.46 11.28
CA GLU A 63 -18.22 16.08 10.56
C GLU A 63 -17.50 15.03 9.70
N PRO A 64 -17.19 15.34 8.43
CA PRO A 64 -16.65 14.37 7.51
C PRO A 64 -15.23 13.93 7.87
N VAL A 65 -15.01 12.62 7.79
CA VAL A 65 -13.68 12.01 7.77
C VAL A 65 -13.15 12.04 6.33
N PRO A 66 -11.91 12.52 6.08
CA PRO A 66 -11.34 12.51 4.75
C PRO A 66 -11.33 11.11 4.13
N SER A 67 -11.70 10.99 2.86
CA SER A 67 -11.87 9.69 2.19
C SER A 67 -10.59 8.86 2.06
N PHE A 68 -9.41 9.50 2.09
CA PHE A 68 -8.14 8.76 2.15
C PHE A 68 -7.82 8.21 3.55
N MET A 69 -8.46 8.74 4.61
CA MET A 69 -8.28 8.28 5.98
C MET A 69 -9.31 7.23 6.39
N ALA A 70 -10.56 7.34 5.90
CA ALA A 70 -11.65 6.44 6.29
C ALA A 70 -11.33 4.93 6.10
N PRO A 71 -10.68 4.48 5.01
CA PRO A 71 -10.27 3.08 4.86
C PRO A 71 -9.30 2.57 5.94
N ASN A 72 -8.53 3.46 6.59
CA ASN A 72 -7.58 3.06 7.63
C ASN A 72 -8.29 2.51 8.88
N LEU A 73 -9.53 2.93 9.13
CA LEU A 73 -10.35 2.37 10.21
C LEU A 73 -10.64 0.88 9.98
N LEU A 74 -10.83 0.46 8.71
CA LEU A 74 -11.06 -0.93 8.34
C LEU A 74 -9.79 -1.80 8.41
N ALA A 75 -8.61 -1.17 8.48
CA ALA A 75 -7.33 -1.84 8.64
C ALA A 75 -6.94 -2.06 10.11
N CYS A 76 -7.72 -1.51 11.06
CA CYS A 76 -7.52 -1.76 12.49
C CYS A 76 -8.19 -3.09 12.87
N ALA A 77 -7.59 -3.81 13.82
CA ALA A 77 -8.27 -4.88 14.54
C ALA A 77 -9.54 -4.31 15.21
N CYS A 78 -10.61 -5.09 15.15
CA CYS A 78 -11.91 -4.72 15.67
C CYS A 78 -12.46 -5.81 16.60
N SER A 79 -13.36 -5.42 17.50
CA SER A 79 -14.17 -6.35 18.27
C SER A 79 -15.09 -7.16 17.36
N PHE A 80 -15.74 -8.17 17.95
CA PHE A 80 -16.88 -8.78 17.29
C PHE A 80 -18.00 -7.74 17.06
N PRO A 81 -18.73 -7.83 15.94
CA PRO A 81 -19.85 -6.95 15.64
C PRO A 81 -20.95 -7.10 16.67
N MET A 82 -21.40 -5.96 17.20
CA MET A 82 -22.50 -5.89 18.16
C MET A 82 -23.72 -5.24 17.51
N PRO A 83 -24.95 -5.59 17.92
CA PRO A 83 -26.14 -4.87 17.51
C PRO A 83 -26.03 -3.39 17.87
N CYS A 84 -26.39 -2.53 16.93
CA CYS A 84 -26.37 -1.09 17.12
C CYS A 84 -27.78 -0.58 17.37
N ALA A 85 -27.97 0.21 18.43
CA ALA A 85 -29.27 0.77 18.79
C ALA A 85 -29.61 2.02 17.97
N ASP A 86 -28.56 2.72 17.51
CA ASP A 86 -28.68 3.97 16.76
C ASP A 86 -28.75 3.68 15.25
N TYR A 87 -29.38 4.60 14.51
CA TYR A 87 -29.43 4.58 13.06
C TYR A 87 -28.29 5.40 12.46
N PRO A 88 -27.80 5.03 11.26
CA PRO A 88 -26.80 5.81 10.56
C PRO A 88 -27.31 7.24 10.27
N PRO A 89 -26.46 8.26 10.38
CA PRO A 89 -26.81 9.63 10.02
C PRO A 89 -26.94 9.79 8.50
N ASP A 90 -27.87 10.66 8.07
CA ASP A 90 -28.13 10.99 6.66
C ASP A 90 -26.89 11.58 5.97
N GLU A 91 -25.99 12.21 6.74
CA GLU A 91 -24.71 12.75 6.30
C GLU A 91 -23.86 11.71 5.55
N LEU A 92 -23.94 10.41 5.90
CA LEU A 92 -23.19 9.37 5.20
C LEU A 92 -23.60 9.25 3.72
N GLU A 93 -24.88 9.41 3.40
CA GLU A 93 -25.37 9.32 2.02
C GLU A 93 -24.91 10.53 1.20
N GLU A 94 -24.92 11.73 1.80
CA GLU A 94 -24.38 12.93 1.15
C GLU A 94 -22.87 12.81 0.93
N LEU A 95 -22.13 12.26 1.90
CA LEU A 95 -20.70 11.98 1.75
C LEU A 95 -20.43 10.95 0.65
N LEU A 96 -21.24 9.90 0.54
CA LEU A 96 -21.15 8.93 -0.55
C LEU A 96 -21.36 9.61 -1.92
N ARG A 97 -22.33 10.51 -2.03
CA ARG A 97 -22.59 11.29 -3.25
C ARG A 97 -21.44 12.24 -3.59
N LEU A 98 -20.83 12.86 -2.59
CA LEU A 98 -19.65 13.70 -2.75
C LEU A 98 -18.44 12.88 -3.23
N GLU A 99 -18.18 11.74 -2.61
CA GLU A 99 -17.08 10.86 -2.99
C GLU A 99 -17.31 10.27 -4.39
N GLY A 100 -18.56 10.03 -4.80
CA GLY A 100 -18.88 9.67 -6.18
C GLY A 100 -18.55 10.75 -7.21
N ARG A 101 -18.73 12.03 -6.86
CA ARG A 101 -18.26 13.14 -7.71
C ARG A 101 -16.74 13.16 -7.80
N GLU A 102 -16.04 12.91 -6.70
CA GLU A 102 -14.58 12.83 -6.70
C GLU A 102 -14.04 11.62 -7.47
N LEU A 103 -14.68 10.45 -7.34
CA LEU A 103 -14.37 9.25 -8.12
C LEU A 103 -14.51 9.53 -9.62
N LYS A 104 -15.60 10.18 -10.03
CA LYS A 104 -15.79 10.64 -11.42
C LYS A 104 -14.67 11.58 -11.87
N ARG A 105 -14.27 12.55 -11.03
CA ARG A 105 -13.16 13.47 -11.34
C ARG A 105 -11.82 12.76 -11.46
N ARG A 106 -11.54 11.76 -10.63
CA ARG A 106 -10.31 10.94 -10.73
C ARG A 106 -10.29 10.16 -12.04
N TRP A 107 -11.40 9.49 -12.36
CA TRP A 107 -11.57 8.78 -13.64
C TRP A 107 -11.30 9.68 -14.85
N LEU A 108 -11.92 10.86 -14.89
CA LEU A 108 -11.72 11.81 -15.98
C LEU A 108 -10.27 12.32 -16.06
N ARG A 109 -9.60 12.53 -14.92
CA ARG A 109 -8.18 12.91 -14.89
C ARG A 109 -7.29 11.80 -15.45
N GLU A 110 -7.53 10.56 -15.06
CA GLU A 110 -6.80 9.41 -15.57
C GLU A 110 -7.02 9.23 -17.07
N ASN A 111 -8.26 9.34 -17.55
CA ASN A 111 -8.58 9.28 -18.98
C ASN A 111 -7.88 10.41 -19.76
N ASN A 112 -7.89 11.65 -19.25
CA ASN A 112 -7.15 12.77 -19.86
C ASN A 112 -5.63 12.51 -19.90
N MET A 113 -5.07 11.89 -18.86
CA MET A 113 -3.66 11.47 -18.88
C MET A 113 -3.39 10.42 -19.95
N HIS A 114 -4.30 9.46 -20.15
CA HIS A 114 -4.20 8.47 -21.22
C HIS A 114 -4.27 9.11 -22.61
N LEU A 115 -5.19 10.04 -22.85
CA LEU A 115 -5.28 10.82 -24.08
C LEU A 115 -3.97 11.59 -24.36
N SER A 116 -3.44 12.29 -23.36
CA SER A 116 -2.18 13.03 -23.49
C SER A 116 -1.00 12.11 -23.84
N ARG A 117 -0.90 10.94 -23.21
CA ARG A 117 0.13 9.93 -23.52
C ARG A 117 -0.05 9.37 -24.93
N LEU A 118 -1.28 9.10 -25.35
CA LEU A 118 -1.60 8.62 -26.70
C LEU A 118 -1.13 9.61 -27.76
N HIS A 119 -1.44 10.90 -27.61
CA HIS A 119 -0.98 11.94 -28.52
C HIS A 119 0.54 12.06 -28.54
N SER A 120 1.18 12.07 -27.37
CA SER A 120 2.65 12.19 -27.26
C SER A 120 3.35 11.04 -27.99
N ARG A 121 2.88 9.79 -27.76
CA ARG A 121 3.40 8.59 -28.43
C ARG A 121 3.20 8.66 -29.95
N GLY A 122 2.04 9.12 -30.40
CA GLY A 122 1.74 9.26 -31.81
C GLY A 122 2.63 10.27 -32.53
N ILE A 123 2.88 11.43 -31.90
CA ILE A 123 3.81 12.45 -32.41
C ILE A 123 5.22 11.89 -32.50
N GLU A 124 5.68 11.17 -31.47
CA GLU A 124 7.00 10.55 -31.45
C GLU A 124 7.14 9.50 -32.57
N GLU A 125 6.14 8.65 -32.77
CA GLU A 125 6.16 7.61 -33.81
C GLU A 125 6.20 8.22 -35.22
N ILE A 126 5.41 9.28 -35.47
CA ILE A 126 5.47 10.03 -36.73
C ILE A 126 6.84 10.68 -36.92
N ALA A 127 7.42 11.30 -35.89
CA ALA A 127 8.73 11.93 -35.98
C ALA A 127 9.85 10.92 -36.28
N ILE A 128 9.77 9.70 -35.71
CA ILE A 128 10.71 8.62 -36.01
C ILE A 128 10.60 8.19 -37.47
N LEU A 129 9.38 8.06 -38.00
CA LEU A 129 9.15 7.72 -39.41
C LEU A 129 9.65 8.82 -40.35
N GLU A 130 9.30 10.07 -40.07
CA GLU A 130 9.76 11.23 -40.86
C GLU A 130 11.29 11.32 -40.86
N GLY A 131 11.93 11.08 -39.70
CA GLY A 131 13.39 11.06 -39.59
C GLY A 131 14.06 9.91 -40.34
N ARG A 132 13.39 8.76 -40.52
CA ARG A 132 13.89 7.66 -41.37
C ARG A 132 13.77 8.02 -42.84
N ALA A 133 12.59 8.43 -43.28
CA ALA A 133 12.33 8.81 -44.66
C ALA A 133 13.25 9.96 -45.12
N ALA A 134 13.49 10.96 -44.26
CA ALA A 134 14.42 12.05 -44.56
C ALA A 134 15.86 11.55 -44.80
N ARG A 135 16.34 10.57 -44.01
CA ARG A 135 17.67 9.97 -44.21
C ARG A 135 17.76 9.18 -45.52
N ASP A 136 16.70 8.47 -45.87
CA ASP A 136 16.64 7.69 -47.11
C ASP A 136 16.63 8.62 -48.33
N VAL A 137 15.82 9.69 -48.29
CA VAL A 137 15.79 10.74 -49.32
C VAL A 137 17.15 11.43 -49.44
N ASP A 138 17.77 11.88 -48.34
CA ASP A 138 19.10 12.50 -48.35
C ASP A 138 20.17 11.59 -48.95
N SER A 139 20.06 10.27 -48.71
CA SER A 139 20.97 9.27 -49.27
C SER A 139 20.80 9.16 -50.79
N ILE A 140 19.56 9.10 -51.27
CA ILE A 140 19.22 9.08 -52.70
C ILE A 140 19.72 10.36 -53.38
N ASP A 141 19.46 11.53 -52.80
CA ASP A 141 19.88 12.82 -53.34
C ASP A 141 21.40 12.92 -53.48
N LYS A 142 22.15 12.41 -52.49
CA LYS A 142 23.63 12.32 -52.56
C LYS A 142 24.09 11.42 -53.71
N HIS A 143 23.44 10.26 -53.91
CA HIS A 143 23.77 9.36 -55.02
C HIS A 143 23.45 10.00 -56.38
N VAL A 144 22.27 10.63 -56.53
CA VAL A 144 21.89 11.35 -57.74
C VAL A 144 22.88 12.48 -58.04
N ALA A 145 23.30 13.25 -57.02
CA ALA A 145 24.29 14.31 -57.18
C ALA A 145 25.66 13.77 -57.63
N ASP A 146 26.11 12.63 -57.09
CA ASP A 146 27.36 11.98 -57.50
C ASP A 146 27.29 11.46 -58.94
N ILE A 147 26.19 10.80 -59.34
CA ILE A 147 25.99 10.32 -60.72
C ILE A 147 25.96 11.51 -61.70
N ARG A 148 25.23 12.59 -61.35
CA ARG A 148 25.21 13.84 -62.15
C ARG A 148 26.60 14.48 -62.25
N ARG A 149 27.47 14.33 -61.25
CA ARG A 149 28.87 14.79 -61.30
C ARG A 149 29.70 13.92 -62.24
N ARG A 150 29.61 12.59 -62.13
CA ARG A 150 30.34 11.64 -63.00
C ARG A 150 29.95 11.78 -64.46
N ARG A 151 28.65 11.97 -64.74
CA ARG A 151 28.12 12.23 -66.09
C ARG A 151 28.75 13.45 -66.78
N ARG A 152 29.18 14.47 -66.01
CA ARG A 152 29.79 15.70 -66.52
C ARG A 152 31.30 15.58 -66.81
N LEU A 153 31.93 14.46 -66.49
CA LEU A 153 33.35 14.25 -66.77
C LEU A 153 33.63 14.14 -68.28
N LEU A 154 34.77 14.67 -68.72
CA LEU A 154 35.23 14.55 -70.10
C LEU A 154 35.61 13.08 -70.40
N GLY A 155 35.32 12.61 -71.61
CA GLY A 155 35.66 11.24 -72.05
C GLY A 155 34.62 10.16 -71.72
N VAL A 156 33.48 10.52 -71.11
CA VAL A 156 32.36 9.58 -70.91
C VAL A 156 31.66 9.31 -72.25
N SER A 157 31.57 8.04 -72.65
CA SER A 157 30.88 7.63 -73.88
C SER A 157 29.37 7.89 -73.81
N GLU A 158 28.72 7.98 -74.96
CA GLU A 158 27.26 8.18 -75.04
C GLU A 158 26.48 7.05 -74.36
N SER A 159 26.94 5.80 -74.50
CA SER A 159 26.36 4.64 -73.82
C SER A 159 26.37 4.79 -72.29
N HIS A 160 27.47 5.25 -71.71
CA HIS A 160 27.56 5.50 -70.27
C HIS A 160 26.68 6.68 -69.83
N ARG A 161 26.49 7.70 -70.67
CA ARG A 161 25.57 8.80 -70.35
C ARG A 161 24.12 8.33 -70.27
N ARG A 162 23.68 7.49 -71.21
CA ARG A 162 22.34 6.88 -71.18
C ARG A 162 22.15 6.03 -69.92
N PHE A 163 23.14 5.21 -69.59
CA PHE A 163 23.13 4.45 -68.34
C PHE A 163 22.97 5.35 -67.11
N PHE A 164 23.74 6.44 -67.00
CA PHE A 164 23.58 7.38 -65.89
C PHE A 164 22.21 8.06 -65.84
N ASP A 165 21.64 8.40 -67.00
CA ASP A 165 20.30 9.00 -67.08
C ASP A 165 19.22 8.01 -66.63
N GLU A 166 19.31 6.75 -67.04
CA GLU A 166 18.44 5.66 -66.58
C GLU A 166 18.55 5.46 -65.07
N THR A 167 19.78 5.39 -64.52
CA THR A 167 19.98 5.24 -63.07
C THR A 167 19.44 6.44 -62.28
N ILE A 168 19.56 7.67 -62.79
CA ILE A 168 18.99 8.85 -62.14
C ILE A 168 17.46 8.73 -62.07
N VAL A 169 16.81 8.33 -63.16
CA VAL A 169 15.35 8.14 -63.19
C VAL A 169 14.91 7.06 -62.21
N GLU A 170 15.62 5.93 -62.11
CA GLU A 170 15.33 4.88 -61.14
C GLU A 170 15.46 5.38 -59.69
N LEU A 171 16.48 6.18 -59.39
CA LEU A 171 16.68 6.77 -58.06
C LEU A 171 15.60 7.81 -57.72
N GLU A 172 15.21 8.64 -58.68
CA GLU A 172 14.11 9.61 -58.51
C GLU A 172 12.77 8.88 -58.27
N GLN A 173 12.50 7.78 -58.99
CA GLN A 173 11.34 6.92 -58.72
C GLN A 173 11.40 6.27 -57.33
N ALA A 174 12.59 5.87 -56.86
CA ALA A 174 12.77 5.34 -55.52
C ALA A 174 12.51 6.42 -54.44
N GLN A 175 12.92 7.67 -54.68
CA GLN A 175 12.60 8.80 -53.81
C GLN A 175 11.09 9.02 -53.71
N ASP A 176 10.38 9.04 -54.84
CA ASP A 176 8.93 9.16 -54.88
C ASP A 176 8.24 8.02 -54.11
N ALA A 177 8.76 6.79 -54.25
CA ALA A 177 8.26 5.64 -53.51
C ALA A 177 8.45 5.78 -51.99
N VAL A 178 9.59 6.31 -51.52
CA VAL A 178 9.83 6.60 -50.09
C VAL A 178 8.81 7.63 -49.56
N VAL A 179 8.55 8.69 -50.33
CA VAL A 179 7.58 9.74 -49.94
C VAL A 179 6.15 9.20 -49.92
N ALA A 180 5.78 8.39 -50.91
CA ALA A 180 4.48 7.73 -50.97
C ALA A 180 4.28 6.78 -49.77
N GLN A 181 5.29 5.98 -49.43
CA GLN A 181 5.27 5.07 -48.30
C GLN A 181 5.14 5.83 -46.98
N LEU A 182 5.92 6.90 -46.76
CA LEU A 182 5.80 7.75 -45.58
C LEU A 182 4.37 8.30 -45.42
N THR A 183 3.76 8.72 -46.52
CA THR A 183 2.38 9.25 -46.50
C THR A 183 1.37 8.18 -46.09
N ALA A 184 1.51 6.96 -46.61
CA ALA A 184 0.68 5.82 -46.23
C ALA A 184 0.86 5.46 -44.74
N ASP A 185 2.10 5.37 -44.26
CA ASP A 185 2.39 5.00 -42.87
C ASP A 185 1.88 6.05 -41.87
N ARG A 186 2.00 7.35 -42.21
CA ARG A 186 1.41 8.44 -41.40
C ARG A 186 -0.12 8.32 -41.31
N ALA A 187 -0.78 7.97 -42.42
CA ALA A 187 -2.22 7.77 -42.43
C ALA A 187 -2.64 6.60 -41.52
N VAL A 188 -1.89 5.51 -41.53
CA VAL A 188 -2.11 4.35 -40.65
C VAL A 188 -1.98 4.74 -39.17
N ILE A 189 -0.91 5.46 -38.80
CA ILE A 189 -0.72 5.89 -37.41
C ILE A 189 -1.85 6.82 -36.96
N ARG A 190 -2.21 7.81 -37.78
CA ARG A 190 -3.29 8.75 -37.47
C ARG A 190 -4.62 8.03 -37.29
N HIS A 191 -4.97 7.12 -38.20
CA HIS A 191 -6.20 6.36 -38.10
C HIS A 191 -6.25 5.53 -36.81
N ARG A 192 -5.14 4.87 -36.43
CA ARG A 192 -5.05 4.13 -35.17
C ARG A 192 -5.20 5.03 -33.95
N MET A 193 -4.61 6.23 -33.99
CA MET A 193 -4.76 7.22 -32.91
C MET A 193 -6.19 7.73 -32.79
N GLU A 194 -6.84 8.05 -33.91
CA GLU A 194 -8.24 8.51 -33.95
C GLU A 194 -9.20 7.45 -33.40
N GLN A 195 -8.98 6.18 -33.73
CA GLN A 195 -9.74 5.07 -33.15
C GLN A 195 -9.56 5.00 -31.63
N ALA A 196 -8.32 4.99 -31.15
CA ALA A 196 -8.02 4.93 -29.72
C ALA A 196 -8.52 6.17 -28.95
N GLU A 197 -8.46 7.36 -29.56
CA GLU A 197 -9.04 8.58 -29.02
C GLU A 197 -10.55 8.48 -28.91
N SER A 198 -11.23 8.01 -29.97
CA SER A 198 -12.67 7.78 -29.97
C SER A 198 -13.10 6.81 -28.87
N ASP A 199 -12.34 5.72 -28.66
CA ASP A 199 -12.59 4.75 -27.60
C ASP A 199 -12.45 5.38 -26.21
N LEU A 200 -11.40 6.17 -25.98
CA LEU A 200 -11.19 6.90 -24.73
C LEU A 200 -12.27 7.97 -24.48
N ILE A 201 -12.72 8.67 -25.51
CA ILE A 201 -13.83 9.63 -25.42
C ILE A 201 -15.13 8.90 -25.07
N ALA A 202 -15.40 7.75 -25.67
CA ALA A 202 -16.55 6.93 -25.30
C ALA A 202 -16.46 6.47 -23.83
N GLN A 203 -15.24 6.17 -23.35
CA GLN A 203 -14.95 5.83 -21.95
C GLN A 203 -15.04 7.02 -20.96
N SER A 204 -15.17 8.26 -21.45
CA SER A 204 -15.37 9.43 -20.58
C SER A 204 -16.81 9.56 -20.08
N ARG A 205 -17.76 8.89 -20.73
CA ARG A 205 -19.19 8.90 -20.38
C ARG A 205 -19.49 7.85 -19.31
N ILE A 206 -19.01 8.15 -18.11
CA ILE A 206 -19.17 7.30 -16.94
C ILE A 206 -20.51 7.55 -16.21
N LYS A 207 -21.24 6.46 -15.97
CA LYS A 207 -22.32 6.37 -14.97
C LYS A 207 -21.78 5.65 -13.74
N ILE A 208 -22.08 6.18 -12.55
CA ILE A 208 -21.67 5.59 -11.28
C ILE A 208 -22.93 5.20 -10.52
N GLU A 209 -23.01 3.93 -10.13
CA GLU A 209 -24.07 3.38 -9.29
C GLU A 209 -23.44 2.89 -8.00
N PHE A 210 -24.06 3.22 -6.86
CA PHE A 210 -23.59 2.78 -5.55
C PHE A 210 -24.54 1.74 -4.98
N ARG A 211 -23.96 0.69 -4.41
CA ARG A 211 -24.65 -0.29 -3.60
C ARG A 211 -24.02 -0.31 -2.20
N PRO A 212 -24.70 0.21 -1.17
CA PRO A 212 -24.22 0.10 0.20
C PRO A 212 -24.01 -1.37 0.57
N ALA A 213 -22.80 -1.71 1.01
CA ALA A 213 -22.44 -3.07 1.41
C ALA A 213 -22.73 -3.27 2.91
N TYR A 214 -22.23 -2.36 3.76
CA TYR A 214 -22.49 -2.38 5.20
C TYR A 214 -22.22 -1.01 5.84
N GLN A 215 -22.81 -0.80 7.01
CA GLN A 215 -22.69 0.41 7.82
C GLN A 215 -22.25 0.05 9.23
N VAL A 216 -21.34 0.84 9.78
CA VAL A 216 -20.71 0.59 11.07
C VAL A 216 -20.75 1.86 11.90
N ASN A 217 -21.25 1.78 13.12
CA ASN A 217 -20.92 2.74 14.17
C ASN A 217 -19.62 2.29 14.83
N TRP A 218 -18.57 3.09 14.70
CA TRP A 218 -17.26 2.78 15.24
C TRP A 218 -17.01 3.61 16.49
N PHE A 219 -16.36 3.00 17.47
CA PHE A 219 -15.83 3.69 18.63
C PHE A 219 -14.43 3.16 18.92
N VAL A 220 -13.55 4.03 19.37
CA VAL A 220 -12.18 3.64 19.69
C VAL A 220 -12.13 3.07 21.09
N ARG A 221 -11.52 1.89 21.22
CA ARG A 221 -11.18 1.34 22.53
C ARG A 221 -10.41 2.41 23.31
N PRO A 222 -10.89 2.90 24.46
CA PRO A 222 -10.06 3.76 25.30
C PRO A 222 -8.77 3.00 25.53
N GLU A 223 -7.62 3.68 25.41
CA GLU A 223 -6.30 3.10 25.66
C GLU A 223 -6.35 2.53 27.09
N ARG A 224 -6.73 1.25 27.19
CA ARG A 224 -6.82 0.55 28.47
C ARG A 224 -5.41 0.61 28.98
N ASP A 225 -5.23 1.20 30.16
CA ASP A 225 -3.97 1.10 30.86
C ASP A 225 -3.69 -0.40 30.94
N GLU A 226 -2.84 -0.93 30.07
CA GLU A 226 -2.52 -2.36 30.01
C GLU A 226 -2.03 -2.84 31.38
N VAL A 227 -1.54 -1.90 32.20
CA VAL A 227 -1.17 -2.07 33.60
C VAL A 227 -2.38 -2.40 34.48
N ALA A 228 -3.54 -1.76 34.30
CA ALA A 228 -4.75 -2.01 35.10
C ALA A 228 -5.36 -3.39 34.80
N ASP A 229 -5.51 -3.73 33.52
CA ASP A 229 -6.01 -5.06 33.11
C ASP A 229 -5.02 -6.17 33.46
N MET A 230 -3.70 -5.95 33.32
CA MET A 230 -2.69 -6.92 33.76
C MET A 230 -2.68 -7.07 35.29
N VAL A 231 -2.94 -6.01 36.05
CA VAL A 231 -3.07 -6.08 37.52
C VAL A 231 -4.33 -6.84 37.92
N ASP A 232 -5.44 -6.67 37.21
CA ASP A 232 -6.66 -7.44 37.46
C ASP A 232 -6.53 -8.90 37.01
N ASP A 233 -5.87 -9.19 35.88
CA ASP A 233 -5.55 -10.56 35.47
C ASP A 233 -4.58 -11.24 36.45
N ILE A 234 -3.60 -10.52 37.01
CA ILE A 234 -2.69 -11.05 38.05
C ILE A 234 -3.44 -11.25 39.38
N ARG A 235 -4.35 -10.34 39.75
CA ARG A 235 -5.16 -10.48 40.96
C ARG A 235 -6.17 -11.61 40.86
N ASN A 236 -6.72 -11.84 39.68
CA ASN A 236 -7.77 -12.83 39.43
C ASN A 236 -7.23 -14.16 38.88
N ALA A 237 -5.90 -14.27 38.66
CA ALA A 237 -5.28 -15.53 38.30
C ALA A 237 -5.52 -16.56 39.43
N PRO A 238 -6.08 -17.75 39.11
CA PRO A 238 -6.27 -18.77 40.12
C PRO A 238 -4.93 -19.13 40.77
N PRO A 239 -4.86 -19.31 42.10
CA PRO A 239 -3.63 -19.72 42.76
C PRO A 239 -3.13 -21.00 42.10
N ILE A 240 -1.85 -21.03 41.73
CA ILE A 240 -1.20 -22.19 41.12
C ILE A 240 -1.52 -23.41 42.00
N PRO A 241 -2.17 -24.46 41.45
CA PRO A 241 -2.51 -25.66 42.22
C PRO A 241 -1.24 -26.22 42.85
N ARG A 242 -1.19 -26.28 44.19
CA ARG A 242 -0.05 -26.85 44.94
C ARG A 242 0.21 -28.32 44.58
N ASP A 243 -0.78 -28.96 43.97
CA ASP A 243 -0.85 -30.39 43.74
C ASP A 243 0.04 -30.84 42.57
N LEU A 244 0.50 -29.90 41.72
CA LEU A 244 1.44 -30.16 40.63
C LEU A 244 2.85 -30.56 41.11
N PHE A 245 3.18 -30.38 42.39
CA PHE A 245 4.49 -30.75 42.94
C PHE A 245 4.52 -32.12 43.67
N SER A 246 3.36 -32.78 43.81
CA SER A 246 3.25 -34.05 44.56
C SER A 246 3.86 -35.25 43.84
N HIS A 247 4.00 -35.19 42.51
CA HIS A 247 4.51 -36.29 41.69
C HIS A 247 6.02 -36.24 41.40
N ALA A 248 6.74 -35.23 41.89
CA ALA A 248 8.18 -35.07 41.66
C ALA A 248 9.09 -35.89 42.60
N LEU A 249 8.54 -36.69 43.52
CA LEU A 249 9.30 -37.38 44.57
C LEU A 249 9.96 -38.71 44.16
N SER A 250 9.81 -39.17 42.91
CA SER A 250 10.44 -40.42 42.43
C SER A 250 11.64 -40.22 41.50
N TRP A 251 12.09 -38.98 41.30
CA TRP A 251 13.18 -38.71 40.38
C TRP A 251 14.55 -38.96 41.04
N PRO A 252 15.51 -39.55 40.32
CA PRO A 252 16.86 -39.74 40.83
C PRO A 252 17.44 -38.37 41.22
N GLN A 253 17.91 -38.28 42.47
CA GLN A 253 18.52 -37.07 43.00
C GLN A 253 19.63 -36.61 42.04
N PRO A 254 19.56 -35.38 41.50
CA PRO A 254 20.61 -34.87 40.63
C PRO A 254 21.94 -34.87 41.39
N SER A 255 23.02 -35.24 40.71
CA SER A 255 24.35 -35.28 41.30
C SER A 255 24.74 -33.91 41.89
N LEU A 256 25.56 -33.91 42.94
CA LEU A 256 26.02 -32.68 43.60
C LEU A 256 26.64 -31.68 42.60
N ALA A 257 27.36 -32.19 41.60
CA ALA A 257 27.92 -31.40 40.51
C ALA A 257 26.84 -30.68 39.67
N PHE A 258 25.73 -31.36 39.36
CA PHE A 258 24.62 -30.75 38.62
C PHE A 258 23.89 -29.68 39.43
N ARG A 259 23.72 -29.88 40.76
CA ARG A 259 23.10 -28.88 41.64
C ARG A 259 23.96 -27.61 41.76
N VAL A 260 25.27 -27.77 41.83
CA VAL A 260 26.23 -26.64 41.86
C VAL A 260 26.19 -25.84 40.54
N ASP A 261 26.11 -26.52 39.41
CA ASP A 261 26.01 -25.86 38.10
C ASP A 261 24.65 -25.16 37.90
N ALA A 262 23.54 -25.81 38.28
CA ALA A 262 22.22 -25.19 38.27
C ALA A 262 22.15 -23.93 39.17
N ASP A 263 22.75 -23.97 40.36
CA ASP A 263 22.84 -22.80 41.26
C ASP A 263 23.72 -21.67 40.70
N ARG A 264 24.67 -22.00 39.82
CA ARG A 264 25.47 -21.01 39.10
C ARG A 264 24.65 -20.36 37.98
N GLN A 265 23.90 -21.13 37.22
CA GLN A 265 23.03 -20.62 36.16
C GLN A 265 21.87 -19.79 36.72
N ILE A 266 21.23 -20.23 37.81
CA ILE A 266 20.17 -19.45 38.49
C ILE A 266 20.70 -18.08 38.93
N ARG A 267 21.87 -18.03 39.56
CA ARG A 267 22.50 -16.75 39.98
C ARG A 267 22.83 -15.84 38.80
N ARG A 268 23.28 -16.42 37.68
CA ARG A 268 23.53 -15.66 36.44
C ARG A 268 22.24 -15.04 35.90
N VAL A 269 21.16 -15.83 35.84
CA VAL A 269 19.86 -15.37 35.36
C VAL A 269 19.24 -14.33 36.30
N ASP A 270 19.35 -14.51 37.63
CA ASP A 270 18.90 -13.51 38.62
C ASP A 270 19.61 -12.16 38.46
N THR A 271 20.91 -12.19 38.11
CA THR A 271 21.69 -10.97 37.83
C THR A 271 21.18 -10.27 36.58
N GLU A 272 20.84 -11.02 35.53
CA GLU A 272 20.30 -10.47 34.29
C GLU A 272 18.88 -9.93 34.47
N ILE A 273 18.01 -10.62 35.22
CA ILE A 273 16.68 -10.11 35.61
C ILE A 273 16.83 -8.78 36.35
N SER A 274 17.71 -8.70 37.36
CA SER A 274 17.95 -7.47 38.12
C SER A 274 18.50 -6.32 37.27
N ARG A 275 19.22 -6.63 36.17
CA ARG A 275 19.72 -5.64 35.21
C ARG A 275 18.58 -5.14 34.31
N LEU A 276 17.74 -6.05 33.81
CA LEU A 276 16.59 -5.74 32.96
C LEU A 276 15.52 -4.94 33.74
N GLU A 277 15.27 -5.28 34.99
CA GLU A 277 14.34 -4.54 35.87
C GLU A 277 14.81 -3.11 36.12
N ARG A 278 16.11 -2.91 36.37
CA ARG A 278 16.69 -1.55 36.48
C ARG A 278 16.55 -0.77 35.18
N ARG A 279 16.82 -1.39 34.03
CA ARG A 279 16.65 -0.75 32.72
C ARG A 279 15.19 -0.39 32.44
N ALA A 280 14.25 -1.28 32.77
CA ALA A 280 12.83 -1.01 32.66
C ALA A 280 12.42 0.16 33.56
N ALA A 281 12.86 0.20 34.82
CA ALA A 281 12.60 1.30 35.74
C ALA A 281 13.12 2.65 35.19
N THR A 282 14.33 2.68 34.61
CA THR A 282 14.89 3.88 33.97
C THR A 282 14.08 4.34 32.76
N ILE A 283 13.60 3.42 31.93
CA ILE A 283 12.76 3.75 30.77
C ILE A 283 11.39 4.26 31.24
N THR A 284 10.77 3.62 32.22
CA THR A 284 9.49 4.05 32.80
C THR A 284 9.60 5.43 33.44
N TYR A 285 10.67 5.67 34.20
CA TYR A 285 10.96 6.98 34.79
C TYR A 285 11.15 8.07 33.72
N SER A 286 11.91 7.78 32.66
CA SER A 286 12.09 8.68 31.52
C SER A 286 10.77 8.98 30.78
N LEU A 287 9.87 8.00 30.72
CA LEU A 287 8.54 8.16 30.12
C LEU A 287 7.58 8.97 31.03
N GLY A 288 7.73 8.87 32.36
CA GLY A 288 6.88 9.51 33.36
C GLY A 288 7.25 10.97 33.68
N GLU A 289 8.50 11.24 34.06
CA GLU A 289 8.93 12.58 34.52
C GLU A 289 9.36 13.54 33.39
N GLY A 290 9.74 13.01 32.22
CA GLY A 290 10.16 13.80 31.04
C GLY A 290 9.10 14.00 29.96
N SER A 291 7.87 13.56 30.23
CA SER A 291 6.76 13.47 29.28
C SER A 291 6.49 14.76 28.49
N ALA A 292 6.64 15.94 29.13
CA ALA A 292 6.35 17.21 28.48
C ALA A 292 7.48 17.75 27.58
N SER A 293 8.72 17.28 27.73
CA SER A 293 9.90 17.85 27.04
C SER A 293 10.57 16.91 26.04
N LEU A 294 10.21 15.63 26.01
CA LEU A 294 10.77 14.67 25.07
C LEU A 294 10.18 14.84 23.67
N ARG A 295 11.05 14.92 22.65
CA ARG A 295 10.61 14.91 21.26
C ARG A 295 9.92 13.58 20.96
N PHE A 296 8.91 13.61 20.10
CA PHE A 296 8.10 12.43 19.75
C PHE A 296 8.96 11.24 19.28
N GLY A 297 10.05 11.49 18.55
CA GLY A 297 11.00 10.46 18.12
C GLY A 297 11.62 9.67 19.29
N ASP A 298 12.01 10.36 20.36
CA ASP A 298 12.65 9.74 21.52
C ASP A 298 11.66 8.85 22.31
N ARG A 299 10.38 9.23 22.34
CA ARG A 299 9.32 8.43 22.96
C ARG A 299 9.09 7.12 22.22
N THR A 300 9.11 7.14 20.88
CA THR A 300 8.95 5.92 20.08
C THR A 300 10.15 4.97 20.26
N ALA A 301 11.37 5.52 20.35
CA ALA A 301 12.56 4.73 20.63
C ALA A 301 12.50 4.07 22.03
N LEU A 302 12.10 4.83 23.06
CA LEU A 302 11.93 4.31 24.43
C LEU A 302 10.85 3.23 24.52
N ARG A 303 9.75 3.35 23.77
CA ARG A 303 8.70 2.30 23.69
C ARG A 303 9.20 1.02 23.02
N ARG A 304 10.00 1.12 21.95
CA ARG A 304 10.65 -0.05 21.33
C ARG A 304 11.63 -0.72 22.29
N ASP A 305 12.46 0.06 22.98
CA ASP A 305 13.41 -0.44 23.98
C ASP A 305 12.69 -1.14 25.13
N MET A 306 11.57 -0.60 25.61
CA MET A 306 10.74 -1.25 26.63
C MET A 306 10.19 -2.60 26.13
N LYS A 307 9.74 -2.70 24.88
CA LYS A 307 9.25 -3.95 24.29
C LYS A 307 10.36 -5.01 24.27
N ILE A 308 11.58 -4.64 23.87
CA ILE A 308 12.75 -5.53 23.87
C ILE A 308 13.09 -6.01 25.29
N VAL A 309 13.11 -5.09 26.27
CA VAL A 309 13.39 -5.43 27.68
C VAL A 309 12.31 -6.36 28.25
N LYS A 310 11.03 -6.14 27.94
CA LYS A 310 9.92 -7.02 28.37
C LYS A 310 10.09 -8.44 27.82
N THR A 311 10.37 -8.59 26.52
CA THR A 311 10.58 -9.91 25.91
C THR A 311 11.77 -10.64 26.54
N ALA A 312 12.89 -9.93 26.78
CA ALA A 312 14.06 -10.49 27.44
C ALA A 312 13.77 -10.92 28.89
N LEU A 313 12.97 -10.15 29.64
CA LEU A 313 12.59 -10.47 31.02
C LEU A 313 11.74 -11.74 31.10
N ILE A 314 10.78 -11.90 30.18
CA ILE A 314 9.93 -13.10 30.11
C ILE A 314 10.79 -14.33 29.81
N ALA A 315 11.68 -14.25 28.82
CA ALA A 315 12.60 -15.34 28.47
C ALA A 315 13.51 -15.72 29.65
N ALA A 316 14.11 -14.73 30.33
CA ALA A 316 14.96 -14.96 31.50
C ALA A 316 14.19 -15.61 32.66
N ARG A 317 12.94 -15.21 32.92
CA ARG A 317 12.10 -15.82 33.96
C ARG A 317 11.70 -17.25 33.63
N GLN A 318 11.41 -17.55 32.36
CA GLN A 318 11.15 -18.92 31.89
C GLN A 318 12.40 -19.80 32.01
N GLU A 319 13.56 -19.28 31.62
CA GLU A 319 14.85 -19.98 31.77
C GLU A 319 15.15 -20.30 33.25
N ARG A 320 14.95 -19.32 34.14
CA ARG A 320 15.08 -19.49 35.59
C ARG A 320 14.16 -20.59 36.11
N ALA A 321 12.89 -20.58 35.70
CA ALA A 321 11.91 -21.60 36.09
C ALA A 321 12.35 -22.99 35.65
N GLY A 322 12.88 -23.12 34.43
CA GLY A 322 13.44 -24.39 33.90
C GLY A 322 14.64 -24.88 34.70
N TRP A 323 15.54 -24.00 35.12
CA TRP A 323 16.68 -24.38 35.97
C TRP A 323 16.26 -24.77 37.39
N ILE A 324 15.25 -24.12 37.97
CA ILE A 324 14.70 -24.49 39.28
C ILE A 324 14.02 -25.87 39.21
N ALA A 325 13.24 -26.13 38.15
CA ALA A 325 12.64 -27.43 37.89
C ALA A 325 13.70 -28.54 37.78
N LYS A 326 14.74 -28.33 36.96
CA LYS A 326 15.89 -29.25 36.83
C LYS A 326 16.63 -29.47 38.15
N ARG A 327 16.85 -28.41 38.94
CA ARG A 327 17.52 -28.49 40.26
C ARG A 327 16.73 -29.36 41.24
N ASN A 328 15.41 -29.31 41.17
CA ASN A 328 14.50 -30.05 42.04
C ASN A 328 14.16 -31.44 41.52
N GLY A 329 14.70 -31.84 40.37
CA GLY A 329 14.42 -33.14 39.75
C GLY A 329 13.02 -33.25 39.15
N SER A 330 12.34 -32.14 38.88
CA SER A 330 11.03 -32.15 38.19
C SER A 330 11.28 -31.82 36.71
N GLY A 331 11.58 -32.85 35.91
CA GLY A 331 11.86 -32.73 34.47
C GLY A 331 10.66 -33.10 33.63
#